data_AF-A0A1R2BRJ1-F1
#
_entry.id   AF-A0A1R2BRJ1-F1
#
_cell.length_a   1.000
_cell.length_b   1.000
_cell.length_c   1.000
_cell.angle_alpha   90.00
_cell.angle_beta   90.00
_cell.angle_gamma   90.00
#
_symmetry.space_group_name_H-M   'P 1'
#
loop_
_entity.id
_entity.type
_entity.pdbx_description
1 polymer ?
#
loop_
_entity_poly.entity_id
_entity_poly.type
_entity_poly.pdbx_seq_one_letter_code
_entity_poly.pdbx_strand_id
1 'polypeptide(L)'
;MHSSKSHKKPLLPLLKSSTQSKLFQSYSQSHKNNHPYNYNSSDEDKESVERLSDWEKKDKKLEIMKTIDEAATALNKRITGQDLVEELKIKRKYKHFMPNIQSSKIISLMDTAKLRRIKKENDQTFKERCRHFRLYEEDLMSNYNELLQQLNQTKEKRSSLREEICSIRKKLVQAIEDYEKTKEQLIDFDSKQGSKSQFELSTWNCDKKTLKSKLEDKKQEKIQVSEEVEKENIIMTKELNNLDSQCKKLKKKLEFIRVTQTKHFFELLKEGKDTRNEGLQWVVIMLWKLGETVAIENFPNFLDEDAIHCILFVSQKTIEAEEIVEKIVNPAKKTNTFHKSFDKKINIKQRIKNSMKNIKAERPEYNYDRRLRTVSIKWIPYDLYSEENRDGLNIVEVIKYENYVTRIDEMIKATKNSEIQRLAFECNLHGYEDKYDASLKELVNAIVGFENCEKHLHFILKQQQKYYNLLQASEFGKLN
;
A
#
# COMPACT_ATOMS: atom_id res chain seq x y z
N MET A 1 -42.06 19.64 -36.93
CA MET A 1 -41.45 19.04 -38.13
C MET A 1 -40.15 18.35 -37.74
N HIS A 2 -40.06 17.04 -38.02
CA HIS A 2 -38.89 16.13 -38.08
C HIS A 2 -37.87 16.09 -36.91
N SER A 3 -37.32 14.94 -36.49
CA SER A 3 -37.56 13.52 -36.76
C SER A 3 -36.68 12.75 -35.77
N SER A 4 -37.29 11.80 -35.07
CA SER A 4 -36.68 10.73 -34.27
C SER A 4 -35.68 9.87 -35.04
N LYS A 5 -34.56 9.46 -34.40
CA LYS A 5 -33.93 8.15 -34.64
C LYS A 5 -33.37 7.54 -33.35
N SER A 6 -34.07 6.49 -32.93
CA SER A 6 -33.75 5.49 -31.92
C SER A 6 -32.62 4.55 -32.35
N HIS A 7 -31.70 4.20 -31.46
CA HIS A 7 -30.91 2.97 -31.59
C HIS A 7 -30.93 2.12 -30.31
N LYS A 8 -31.10 0.83 -30.56
CA LYS A 8 -31.58 -0.24 -29.67
C LYS A 8 -30.44 -0.84 -28.86
N LYS A 9 -30.71 -1.14 -27.58
CA LYS A 9 -29.90 -2.04 -26.73
C LYS A 9 -30.34 -3.49 -26.98
N PRO A 10 -29.43 -4.48 -26.98
CA PRO A 10 -29.82 -5.88 -26.94
C PRO A 10 -30.07 -6.33 -25.48
N LEU A 11 -31.29 -6.82 -25.23
CA LEU A 11 -31.71 -7.48 -23.99
C LEU A 11 -31.39 -8.98 -24.11
N LEU A 12 -30.70 -9.54 -23.11
CA LEU A 12 -30.63 -10.98 -22.88
C LEU A 12 -31.75 -11.40 -21.90
N PRO A 13 -32.32 -12.62 -22.04
CA PRO A 13 -33.54 -13.01 -21.34
C PRO A 13 -33.26 -13.48 -19.90
N LEU A 14 -33.95 -12.84 -18.95
CA LEU A 14 -34.15 -13.30 -17.58
C LEU A 14 -35.19 -14.44 -17.58
N LEU A 15 -34.75 -15.64 -17.22
CA LEU A 15 -35.63 -16.76 -16.86
C LEU A 15 -36.33 -16.44 -15.54
N LYS A 16 -37.64 -16.24 -15.63
CA LYS A 16 -38.56 -16.27 -14.49
C LYS A 16 -38.86 -17.73 -14.15
N SER A 17 -38.70 -18.11 -12.89
CA SER A 17 -39.48 -19.20 -12.31
C SER A 17 -40.26 -18.65 -11.13
N SER A 18 -41.57 -18.69 -11.30
CA SER A 18 -42.59 -18.47 -10.30
C SER A 18 -42.76 -19.74 -9.47
N THR A 19 -42.88 -19.61 -8.15
CA THR A 19 -43.85 -20.39 -7.38
C THR A 19 -44.22 -19.62 -6.12
N GLN A 20 -45.50 -19.31 -6.03
CA GLN A 20 -46.20 -18.90 -4.82
C GLN A 20 -46.35 -20.13 -3.91
N SER A 21 -46.21 -19.93 -2.60
CA SER A 21 -47.11 -20.57 -1.63
C SER A 21 -47.17 -19.76 -0.34
N LYS A 22 -48.41 -19.57 0.11
CA LYS A 22 -48.85 -18.91 1.33
C LYS A 22 -48.79 -19.90 2.52
N LEU A 23 -48.97 -19.33 3.73
CA LEU A 23 -49.45 -19.97 4.98
C LEU A 23 -48.39 -20.84 5.71
N PHE A 24 -48.22 -20.83 7.04
CA PHE A 24 -49.12 -20.63 8.19
C PHE A 24 -48.31 -20.13 9.41
N GLN A 25 -48.94 -19.29 10.23
CA GLN A 25 -48.60 -19.10 11.65
C GLN A 25 -49.19 -20.26 12.47
N SER A 26 -48.43 -20.83 13.40
CA SER A 26 -49.01 -21.33 14.66
C SER A 26 -47.93 -21.62 15.69
N TYR A 27 -48.07 -20.96 16.85
CA TYR A 27 -47.59 -21.36 18.16
C TYR A 27 -48.04 -22.80 18.50
N SER A 28 -47.20 -23.56 19.22
CA SER A 28 -47.56 -24.11 20.54
C SER A 28 -46.48 -25.04 21.10
N GLN A 29 -46.31 -24.93 22.41
CA GLN A 29 -45.44 -25.66 23.33
C GLN A 29 -45.66 -27.18 23.30
N SER A 30 -44.61 -27.96 23.59
CA SER A 30 -44.74 -29.17 24.39
C SER A 30 -43.46 -29.44 25.19
N HIS A 31 -43.53 -29.20 26.50
CA HIS A 31 -42.70 -29.87 27.49
C HIS A 31 -42.99 -31.37 27.46
N LYS A 32 -41.95 -32.21 27.40
CA LYS A 32 -41.90 -33.48 28.13
C LYS A 32 -40.48 -33.75 28.63
N ASN A 33 -40.36 -33.78 29.95
CA ASN A 33 -39.24 -34.32 30.70
C ASN A 33 -38.96 -35.77 30.31
N ASN A 34 -37.69 -36.15 30.21
CA ASN A 34 -37.20 -37.45 30.72
C ASN A 34 -35.68 -37.47 30.88
N HIS A 35 -35.31 -37.66 32.15
CA HIS A 35 -34.09 -38.21 32.74
C HIS A 35 -32.72 -37.49 32.66
N PRO A 36 -32.08 -37.27 33.83
CA PRO A 36 -30.74 -36.73 33.99
C PRO A 36 -29.70 -37.87 34.01
N TYR A 37 -28.42 -37.50 33.86
CA TYR A 37 -27.23 -38.36 33.81
C TYR A 37 -26.87 -38.94 32.44
N ASN A 38 -26.29 -38.08 31.60
CA ASN A 38 -25.04 -38.45 30.94
C ASN A 38 -24.15 -37.20 30.84
N TYR A 39 -23.50 -36.88 31.96
CA TYR A 39 -22.56 -35.78 32.07
C TYR A 39 -21.24 -36.24 31.46
N ASN A 40 -21.03 -35.97 30.17
CA ASN A 40 -19.71 -36.08 29.56
C ASN A 40 -18.85 -34.96 30.16
N SER A 41 -18.17 -35.25 31.29
CA SER A 41 -17.29 -34.28 31.97
C SER A 41 -16.20 -33.73 31.02
N SER A 42 -15.89 -34.45 29.94
CA SER A 42 -14.91 -34.02 28.93
C SER A 42 -15.28 -32.73 28.19
N ASP A 43 -16.56 -32.41 28.00
CA ASP A 43 -16.96 -31.21 27.23
C ASP A 43 -17.07 -29.98 28.14
N GLU A 44 -17.49 -30.14 29.39
CA GLU A 44 -17.42 -29.06 30.37
C GLU A 44 -15.99 -28.74 30.78
N ASP A 45 -15.11 -29.74 30.90
CA ASP A 45 -13.69 -29.52 31.17
C ASP A 45 -13.02 -28.78 30.00
N LYS A 46 -13.36 -29.12 28.75
CA LYS A 46 -12.89 -28.39 27.57
C LYS A 46 -13.41 -26.96 27.54
N GLU A 47 -14.69 -26.75 27.79
CA GLU A 47 -15.28 -25.40 27.79
C GLU A 47 -14.73 -24.56 28.95
N SER A 48 -14.42 -25.19 30.09
CA SER A 48 -13.79 -24.54 31.25
C SER A 48 -12.35 -24.13 30.96
N VAL A 49 -11.56 -24.99 30.29
CA VAL A 49 -10.18 -24.69 29.87
C VAL A 49 -10.16 -23.59 28.79
N GLU A 50 -11.11 -23.60 27.85
CA GLU A 50 -11.20 -22.58 26.81
C GLU A 50 -11.59 -21.21 27.40
N ARG A 51 -12.54 -21.19 28.36
CA ARG A 51 -12.90 -20.00 29.15
C ARG A 51 -11.74 -19.47 30.00
N LEU A 52 -10.92 -20.35 30.59
CA LEU A 52 -9.72 -19.97 31.34
C LEU A 52 -8.64 -19.37 30.42
N SER A 53 -8.44 -19.92 29.22
CA SER A 53 -7.50 -19.36 28.23
C SER A 53 -7.92 -17.96 27.77
N ASP A 54 -9.23 -17.73 27.63
CA ASP A 54 -9.77 -16.44 27.23
C ASP A 54 -9.74 -15.42 28.36
N TRP A 55 -9.83 -15.86 29.62
CA TRP A 55 -9.55 -15.04 30.79
C TRP A 55 -8.08 -14.65 30.86
N GLU A 56 -7.14 -15.57 30.68
CA GLU A 56 -5.70 -15.28 30.71
C GLU A 56 -5.29 -14.31 29.59
N LYS A 57 -5.89 -14.43 28.39
CA LYS A 57 -5.69 -13.47 27.29
C LYS A 57 -6.29 -12.08 27.61
N LYS A 58 -7.43 -12.03 28.30
CA LYS A 58 -8.02 -10.77 28.75
C LYS A 58 -7.19 -10.11 29.84
N ASP A 59 -6.63 -10.88 30.77
CA ASP A 59 -5.77 -10.40 31.85
C ASP A 59 -4.45 -9.87 31.30
N LYS A 60 -3.79 -10.59 30.38
CA LYS A 60 -2.60 -10.09 29.66
C LYS A 60 -2.89 -8.80 28.90
N LYS A 61 -4.08 -8.67 28.31
CA LYS A 61 -4.49 -7.43 27.63
C LYS A 61 -4.74 -6.28 28.63
N LEU A 62 -5.25 -6.58 29.82
CA LEU A 62 -5.49 -5.63 30.91
C LEU A 62 -4.17 -5.17 31.54
N GLU A 63 -3.19 -6.06 31.67
CA GLU A 63 -1.84 -5.77 32.14
C GLU A 63 -1.06 -4.93 31.13
N ILE A 64 -1.23 -5.22 29.82
CA ILE A 64 -0.71 -4.36 28.74
C ILE A 64 -1.39 -2.98 28.75
N MET A 65 -2.69 -2.89 29.00
CA MET A 65 -3.37 -1.57 29.12
C MET A 65 -2.90 -0.80 30.36
N LYS A 66 -2.73 -1.45 31.51
CA LYS A 66 -2.19 -0.82 32.73
C LYS A 66 -0.77 -0.28 32.53
N THR A 67 0.10 -1.06 31.89
CA THR A 67 1.47 -0.62 31.59
C THR A 67 1.51 0.54 30.59
N ILE A 68 0.59 0.57 29.62
CA ILE A 68 0.43 1.72 28.70
C ILE A 68 -0.08 2.95 29.46
N ASP A 69 -1.05 2.82 30.36
CA ASP A 69 -1.59 3.95 31.15
C ASP A 69 -0.56 4.48 32.17
N GLU A 70 0.25 3.61 32.78
CA GLU A 70 1.37 4.00 33.65
C GLU A 70 2.48 4.72 32.85
N ALA A 71 2.81 4.23 31.65
CA ALA A 71 3.75 4.90 30.76
C ALA A 71 3.20 6.26 30.29
N ALA A 72 1.92 6.35 29.95
CA ALA A 72 1.28 7.60 29.52
C ALA A 72 1.20 8.63 30.66
N THR A 73 0.93 8.20 31.90
CA THR A 73 0.91 9.08 33.07
C THR A 73 2.32 9.54 33.47
N ALA A 74 3.32 8.67 33.43
CA ALA A 74 4.72 9.04 33.64
C ALA A 74 5.23 10.01 32.57
N LEU A 75 4.82 9.80 31.31
CA LEU A 75 5.12 10.70 30.20
C LEU A 75 4.45 12.07 30.38
N ASN A 76 3.17 12.10 30.77
CA ASN A 76 2.46 13.35 31.05
C ASN A 76 3.08 14.12 32.22
N LYS A 77 3.56 13.46 33.27
CA LYS A 77 4.31 14.11 34.37
C LYS A 77 5.62 14.75 33.89
N ARG A 78 6.34 14.08 32.97
CA ARG A 78 7.57 14.62 32.36
C ARG A 78 7.30 15.75 31.37
N ILE A 79 6.25 15.64 30.56
CA ILE A 79 5.87 16.66 29.55
C ILE A 79 5.32 17.92 30.22
N THR A 80 4.51 17.78 31.27
CA THR A 80 3.96 18.93 32.02
C THR A 80 4.98 19.59 32.96
N GLY A 81 6.19 19.05 33.06
CA GLY A 81 7.28 19.65 33.85
C GLY A 81 7.03 19.64 35.35
N GLN A 82 6.14 18.81 35.89
CA GLN A 82 5.90 18.71 37.33
C GLN A 82 7.18 18.32 38.10
N ASP A 83 8.03 17.46 37.52
CA ASP A 83 9.36 17.13 38.06
C ASP A 83 10.30 18.35 38.07
N LEU A 84 10.26 19.17 37.01
CA LEU A 84 11.05 20.40 36.88
C LEU A 84 10.61 21.47 37.90
N VAL A 85 9.32 21.54 38.23
CA VAL A 85 8.77 22.47 39.24
C VAL A 85 9.16 22.04 40.66
N GLU A 86 9.18 20.75 40.97
CA GLU A 86 9.68 20.24 42.26
C GLU A 86 11.21 20.42 42.40
N GLU A 87 11.97 20.17 41.33
CA GLU A 87 13.42 20.38 41.32
C GLU A 87 13.78 21.87 41.43
N LEU A 88 12.99 22.77 40.82
CA LEU A 88 13.13 24.23 40.96
C LEU A 88 12.72 24.73 42.36
N LYS A 89 11.73 24.11 43.01
CA LYS A 89 11.38 24.39 44.43
C LYS A 89 12.52 24.00 45.37
N ILE A 90 13.18 22.87 45.12
CA ILE A 90 14.38 22.44 45.86
C ILE A 90 15.52 23.44 45.60
N LYS A 91 15.80 23.81 44.35
CA LYS A 91 16.85 24.80 44.01
C LYS A 91 16.60 26.19 44.60
N ARG A 92 15.35 26.64 44.74
CA ARG A 92 15.01 27.90 45.44
C ARG A 92 15.26 27.82 46.94
N LYS A 93 15.01 26.68 47.58
CA LYS A 93 15.34 26.46 49.00
C LYS A 93 16.84 26.58 49.30
N TYR A 94 17.71 26.27 48.34
CA TYR A 94 19.18 26.35 48.50
C TYR A 94 19.82 27.65 47.99
N LYS A 95 19.05 28.59 47.40
CA LYS A 95 19.58 29.84 46.85
C LYS A 95 19.99 30.87 47.92
N HIS A 96 19.56 30.69 49.17
CA HIS A 96 19.88 31.61 50.28
C HIS A 96 21.23 31.37 50.97
N PHE A 97 22.08 30.47 50.46
CA PHE A 97 23.33 30.06 51.12
C PHE A 97 24.61 30.31 50.29
N MET A 98 24.69 31.41 49.55
CA MET A 98 25.96 31.79 48.88
C MET A 98 26.33 33.26 49.18
N PRO A 99 27.54 33.52 49.72
CA PRO A 99 27.99 34.86 50.05
C PRO A 99 28.35 35.66 48.79
N ASN A 100 28.10 36.96 48.90
CA ASN A 100 28.28 37.98 47.89
C ASN A 100 29.76 38.21 47.59
N ILE A 101 30.25 37.76 46.43
CA ILE A 101 31.61 38.07 45.96
C ILE A 101 31.51 38.76 44.59
N GLN A 102 31.83 40.05 44.59
CA GLN A 102 31.98 40.90 43.42
C GLN A 102 33.09 40.34 42.50
N SER A 103 32.72 39.67 41.42
CA SER A 103 33.67 39.24 40.37
C SER A 103 33.03 39.30 38.96
N SER A 104 32.73 40.52 38.50
CA SER A 104 32.02 40.78 37.24
C SER A 104 32.74 40.31 35.95
N LYS A 105 34.00 39.84 36.01
CA LYS A 105 34.74 39.33 34.83
C LYS A 105 34.88 37.80 34.75
N ILE A 106 34.78 37.06 35.86
CA ILE A 106 34.92 35.59 35.86
C ILE A 106 33.55 34.90 35.67
N ILE A 107 32.47 35.58 36.05
CA ILE A 107 31.09 35.10 35.88
C ILE A 107 30.73 34.94 34.38
N SER A 108 31.30 35.75 33.49
CA SER A 108 31.09 35.68 32.03
C SER A 108 31.56 34.37 31.36
N LEU A 109 32.66 33.76 31.83
CA LEU A 109 33.20 32.53 31.23
C LEU A 109 32.58 31.25 31.81
N MET A 110 32.23 31.25 33.10
CA MET A 110 31.52 30.11 33.71
C MET A 110 30.08 30.03 33.24
N ASP A 111 29.40 31.17 33.04
CA ASP A 111 28.04 31.19 32.53
C ASP A 111 27.97 30.77 31.06
N THR A 112 28.94 31.18 30.23
CA THR A 112 29.03 30.68 28.84
C THR A 112 29.37 29.19 28.76
N ALA A 113 30.21 28.66 29.65
CA ALA A 113 30.47 27.21 29.71
C ALA A 113 29.24 26.42 30.18
N LYS A 114 28.49 26.92 31.17
CA LYS A 114 27.23 26.31 31.63
C LYS A 114 26.15 26.37 30.56
N LEU A 115 25.98 27.50 29.87
CA LEU A 115 25.06 27.63 28.73
C LEU A 115 25.42 26.66 27.60
N ARG A 116 26.71 26.49 27.29
CA ARG A 116 27.16 25.49 26.30
C ARG A 116 26.85 24.06 26.74
N ARG A 117 26.95 23.72 28.03
CA ARG A 117 26.57 22.40 28.56
C ARG A 117 25.07 22.18 28.47
N ILE A 118 24.27 23.13 28.94
CA ILE A 118 22.80 23.07 28.86
C ILE A 118 22.34 22.97 27.40
N LYS A 119 22.93 23.73 26.48
CA LYS A 119 22.63 23.63 25.05
C LYS A 119 22.98 22.24 24.50
N LYS A 120 24.14 21.68 24.86
CA LYS A 120 24.54 20.33 24.46
C LYS A 120 23.61 19.25 25.04
N GLU A 121 23.18 19.38 26.29
CA GLU A 121 22.24 18.47 26.95
C GLU A 121 20.85 18.55 26.31
N ASN A 122 20.38 19.74 25.97
CA ASN A 122 19.12 19.95 25.23
C ASN A 122 19.20 19.40 23.80
N ASP A 123 20.30 19.62 23.09
CA ASP A 123 20.52 19.05 21.76
C ASP A 123 20.60 17.51 21.81
N GLN A 124 21.21 16.95 22.85
CA GLN A 124 21.32 15.51 23.05
C GLN A 124 19.97 14.87 23.38
N THR A 125 19.20 15.48 24.29
CA THR A 125 17.84 15.01 24.63
C THR A 125 16.88 15.14 23.43
N PHE A 126 17.02 16.18 22.60
CA PHE A 126 16.29 16.29 21.35
C PHE A 126 16.65 15.16 20.37
N LYS A 127 17.95 14.88 20.18
CA LYS A 127 18.41 13.77 19.34
C LYS A 127 17.90 12.41 19.81
N GLU A 128 17.90 12.17 21.11
CA GLU A 128 17.36 10.95 21.72
C GLU A 128 15.86 10.84 21.46
N ARG A 129 15.10 11.93 21.62
CA ARG A 129 13.67 11.96 21.30
C ARG A 129 13.40 11.68 19.82
N CYS A 130 14.17 12.27 18.90
CA CYS A 130 14.07 11.98 17.47
C CYS A 130 14.40 10.52 17.17
N ARG A 131 15.41 9.94 17.83
CA ARG A 131 15.73 8.51 17.70
C ARG A 131 14.56 7.63 18.17
N HIS A 132 13.92 7.97 19.27
CA HIS A 132 12.74 7.25 19.74
C HIS A 132 11.58 7.32 18.73
N PHE A 133 11.30 8.49 18.17
CA PHE A 133 10.27 8.61 17.13
C PHE A 133 10.62 7.81 15.87
N ARG A 134 11.88 7.82 15.42
CA ARG A 134 12.31 6.99 14.28
C ARG A 134 12.06 5.51 14.53
N LEU A 135 12.45 4.99 15.69
CA LEU A 135 12.24 3.58 16.04
C LEU A 135 10.75 3.24 16.08
N TYR A 136 9.93 4.11 16.67
CA TYR A 136 8.48 3.95 16.68
C TYR A 136 7.87 3.95 15.27
N GLU A 137 8.30 4.86 14.40
CA GLU A 137 7.88 4.93 13.00
C GLU A 137 8.31 3.71 12.20
N GLU A 138 9.55 3.24 12.39
CA GLU A 138 10.10 2.03 11.79
C GLU A 138 9.31 0.80 12.21
N ASP A 139 8.99 0.66 13.50
CA ASP A 139 8.16 -0.42 14.04
C ASP A 139 6.75 -0.38 13.44
N LEU A 140 6.12 0.80 13.33
CA LEU A 140 4.81 0.93 12.70
C LEU A 140 4.84 0.55 11.22
N MET A 141 5.86 0.99 10.47
CA MET A 141 6.02 0.66 9.05
C MET A 141 6.32 -0.82 8.84
N SER A 142 7.17 -1.42 9.69
CA SER A 142 7.49 -2.85 9.66
C SER A 142 6.24 -3.68 9.92
N ASN A 143 5.51 -3.36 10.99
CA ASN A 143 4.24 -4.03 11.34
C ASN A 143 3.19 -3.89 10.24
N TYR A 144 3.08 -2.71 9.62
CA TYR A 144 2.18 -2.49 8.49
C TYR A 144 2.54 -3.38 7.29
N ASN A 145 3.82 -3.42 6.92
CA ASN A 145 4.31 -4.22 5.80
C ASN A 145 4.13 -5.72 6.04
N GLU A 146 4.39 -6.20 7.25
CA GLU A 146 4.18 -7.60 7.63
C GLU A 146 2.70 -7.98 7.53
N LEU A 147 1.80 -7.17 8.10
CA LEU A 147 0.36 -7.41 8.00
C LEU A 147 -0.16 -7.35 6.55
N LEU A 148 0.42 -6.48 5.72
CA LEU A 148 0.09 -6.38 4.31
C LEU A 148 0.53 -7.64 3.55
N GLN A 149 1.73 -8.16 3.85
CA GLN A 149 2.22 -9.41 3.29
C GLN A 149 1.34 -10.58 3.71
N GLN A 150 1.00 -10.71 4.99
CA GLN A 150 0.09 -11.73 5.51
C GLN A 150 -1.30 -11.64 4.83
N LEU A 151 -1.82 -10.42 4.62
CA LEU A 151 -3.08 -10.21 3.93
C LEU A 151 -3.02 -10.69 2.47
N ASN A 152 -1.92 -10.41 1.76
CA ASN A 152 -1.75 -10.83 0.37
C ASN A 152 -1.62 -12.35 0.26
N GLN A 153 -0.83 -12.99 1.12
CA GLN A 153 -0.75 -14.46 1.20
C GLN A 153 -2.13 -15.08 1.49
N THR A 154 -2.92 -14.48 2.38
CA THR A 154 -4.28 -14.96 2.69
C THR A 154 -5.21 -14.81 1.48
N LYS A 155 -5.09 -13.73 0.70
CA LYS A 155 -5.85 -13.54 -0.55
C LYS A 155 -5.46 -14.55 -1.62
N GLU A 156 -4.18 -14.88 -1.76
CA GLU A 156 -3.68 -15.89 -2.69
C GLU A 156 -4.23 -17.27 -2.34
N LYS A 157 -4.10 -17.69 -1.07
CA LYS A 157 -4.71 -18.94 -0.56
C LYS A 157 -6.21 -19.00 -0.80
N ARG A 158 -6.90 -17.85 -0.63
CA ARG A 158 -8.33 -17.75 -0.92
C ARG A 158 -8.64 -17.91 -2.41
N SER A 159 -7.77 -17.43 -3.29
CA SER A 159 -7.93 -17.59 -4.74
C SER A 159 -7.71 -19.04 -5.16
N SER A 160 -6.63 -19.68 -4.68
CA SER A 160 -6.35 -21.08 -4.99
C SER A 160 -7.48 -21.99 -4.52
N LEU A 161 -8.01 -21.79 -3.32
CA LEU A 161 -9.13 -22.58 -2.80
C LEU A 161 -10.41 -22.41 -3.65
N ARG A 162 -10.66 -21.22 -4.20
CA ARG A 162 -11.78 -20.99 -5.13
C ARG A 162 -11.58 -21.72 -6.46
N GLU A 163 -10.35 -21.78 -6.96
CA GLU A 163 -10.01 -22.53 -8.16
C GLU A 163 -10.18 -24.03 -7.93
N GLU A 164 -9.78 -24.54 -6.76
CA GLU A 164 -9.96 -25.94 -6.35
C GLU A 164 -11.46 -26.31 -6.28
N ILE A 165 -12.30 -25.50 -5.62
CA ILE A 165 -13.76 -25.70 -5.59
C ILE A 165 -14.33 -25.76 -7.01
N CYS A 166 -13.88 -24.88 -7.91
CA CYS A 166 -14.30 -24.91 -9.32
C CYS A 166 -13.86 -26.20 -10.03
N SER A 167 -12.65 -26.69 -9.76
CA SER A 167 -12.13 -27.91 -10.38
C SER A 167 -12.91 -29.16 -9.94
N ILE A 168 -13.27 -29.26 -8.65
CA ILE A 168 -14.07 -30.37 -8.11
C ILE A 168 -15.48 -30.35 -8.72
N ARG A 169 -16.10 -29.16 -8.84
CA ARG A 169 -17.40 -29.03 -9.52
C ARG A 169 -17.36 -29.44 -10.99
N LYS A 170 -16.25 -29.20 -11.69
CA LYS A 170 -16.07 -29.68 -13.06
C LYS A 170 -16.06 -31.21 -13.13
N LYS A 171 -15.44 -31.90 -12.16
CA LYS A 171 -15.47 -33.38 -12.08
C LYS A 171 -16.91 -33.90 -11.96
N LEU A 172 -17.73 -33.26 -11.13
CA LEU A 172 -19.15 -33.61 -11.00
C LEU A 172 -19.91 -33.42 -12.32
N VAL A 173 -19.70 -32.29 -13.00
CA VAL A 173 -20.32 -32.01 -14.30
C VAL A 173 -19.93 -33.08 -15.33
N GLN A 174 -18.65 -33.45 -15.40
CA GLN A 174 -18.18 -34.51 -16.30
C GLN A 174 -18.86 -35.85 -16.03
N ALA A 175 -18.98 -36.25 -14.75
CA ALA A 175 -19.67 -37.48 -14.38
C ALA A 175 -21.17 -37.46 -14.75
N ILE A 176 -21.82 -36.30 -14.67
CA ILE A 176 -23.21 -36.11 -15.12
C ILE A 176 -23.31 -36.24 -16.64
N GLU A 177 -22.41 -35.61 -17.39
CA GLU A 177 -22.37 -35.67 -18.86
C GLU A 177 -22.14 -37.10 -19.36
N ASP A 178 -21.20 -37.83 -18.77
CA ASP A 178 -20.90 -39.21 -19.11
C ASP A 178 -22.10 -40.14 -18.87
N TYR A 179 -22.84 -39.91 -17.78
CA TYR A 179 -24.09 -40.61 -17.48
C TYR A 179 -25.18 -40.31 -18.51
N GLU A 180 -25.45 -39.04 -18.83
CA GLU A 180 -26.49 -38.67 -19.81
C GLU A 180 -26.13 -39.17 -21.21
N LYS A 181 -24.86 -39.13 -21.61
CA LYS A 181 -24.40 -39.68 -22.90
C LYS A 181 -24.64 -41.19 -23.01
N THR A 182 -24.38 -41.92 -21.93
CA THR A 182 -24.61 -43.39 -21.89
C THR A 182 -26.11 -43.71 -21.92
N LYS A 183 -26.94 -42.89 -21.26
CA LYS A 183 -28.39 -42.99 -21.28
C LYS A 183 -28.97 -42.71 -22.67
N GLU A 184 -28.47 -41.69 -23.36
CA GLU A 184 -28.84 -41.36 -24.74
C GLU A 184 -28.47 -42.50 -25.70
N GLN A 185 -27.27 -43.08 -25.58
CA GLN A 185 -26.88 -44.26 -26.34
C GLN A 185 -27.83 -45.46 -26.15
N LEU A 186 -28.35 -45.67 -24.94
CA LEU A 186 -29.33 -46.72 -24.68
C LEU A 186 -30.68 -46.44 -25.36
N ILE A 187 -31.14 -45.18 -25.33
CA ILE A 187 -32.38 -44.75 -26.01
C ILE A 187 -32.24 -44.92 -27.52
N ASP A 188 -31.11 -44.51 -28.10
CA ASP A 188 -30.78 -44.68 -29.52
C ASP A 188 -30.64 -46.15 -29.92
N PHE A 189 -30.21 -47.01 -29.00
CA PHE A 189 -30.14 -48.45 -29.23
C PHE A 189 -31.54 -49.09 -29.23
N ASP A 190 -32.41 -48.65 -28.32
CA ASP A 190 -33.80 -49.11 -28.21
C ASP A 190 -34.67 -48.66 -29.38
N SER A 191 -34.46 -47.45 -29.92
CA SER A 191 -35.19 -46.95 -31.09
C SER A 191 -34.88 -47.72 -32.39
N LYS A 192 -33.75 -48.42 -32.46
CA LYS A 192 -33.32 -49.25 -33.61
C LYS A 192 -33.86 -50.68 -33.60
N GLN A 193 -34.90 -50.96 -32.80
CA GLN A 193 -35.57 -52.25 -32.71
C GLN A 193 -36.48 -52.50 -33.93
N GLY A 194 -35.92 -52.54 -35.13
CA GLY A 194 -36.62 -52.98 -36.33
C GLY A 194 -36.91 -54.50 -36.33
N SER A 195 -37.54 -54.99 -37.40
CA SER A 195 -37.80 -56.42 -37.61
C SER A 195 -36.48 -57.21 -37.76
N LYS A 196 -36.01 -57.80 -36.66
CA LYS A 196 -34.76 -58.57 -36.59
C LYS A 196 -35.03 -60.07 -36.71
N SER A 197 -34.10 -60.82 -37.30
CA SER A 197 -34.16 -62.28 -37.31
C SER A 197 -33.98 -62.85 -35.89
N GLN A 198 -34.35 -64.11 -35.67
CA GLN A 198 -34.25 -64.75 -34.35
C GLN A 198 -32.81 -64.79 -33.80
N PHE A 199 -31.81 -64.94 -34.68
CA PHE A 199 -30.39 -64.88 -34.32
C PHE A 199 -29.93 -63.44 -34.00
N GLU A 200 -30.41 -62.46 -34.75
CA GLU A 200 -30.13 -61.04 -34.47
C GLU A 200 -30.76 -60.56 -33.17
N LEU A 201 -31.90 -61.16 -32.78
CA LEU A 201 -32.58 -60.88 -31.52
C LEU A 201 -31.74 -61.30 -30.30
N SER A 202 -31.03 -62.44 -30.35
CA SER A 202 -30.22 -62.89 -29.23
C SER A 202 -28.99 -62.00 -29.02
N THR A 203 -28.29 -61.65 -30.10
CA THR A 203 -27.18 -60.69 -30.08
C THR A 203 -27.62 -59.32 -29.59
N TRP A 204 -28.75 -58.81 -30.08
CA TRP A 204 -29.31 -57.53 -29.65
C TRP A 204 -29.68 -57.51 -28.16
N ASN A 205 -30.26 -58.59 -27.63
CA ASN A 205 -30.57 -58.71 -26.21
C ASN A 205 -29.29 -58.74 -25.35
N CYS A 206 -28.22 -59.35 -25.83
CA CYS A 206 -26.92 -59.36 -25.15
C CYS A 206 -26.31 -57.94 -25.09
N ASP A 207 -26.30 -57.24 -26.22
CA ASP A 207 -25.79 -55.86 -26.31
C ASP A 207 -26.62 -54.90 -25.45
N LYS A 208 -27.95 -55.05 -25.45
CA LYS A 208 -28.86 -54.28 -24.58
C LYS A 208 -28.56 -54.50 -23.11
N LYS A 209 -28.34 -55.76 -22.70
CA LYS A 209 -27.97 -56.10 -21.32
C LYS A 209 -26.63 -55.46 -20.94
N THR A 210 -25.67 -55.46 -21.86
CA THR A 210 -24.35 -54.85 -21.67
C THR A 210 -24.45 -53.33 -21.52
N LEU A 211 -25.25 -52.66 -22.36
CA LEU A 211 -25.51 -51.21 -22.25
C LEU A 211 -26.25 -50.85 -20.95
N LYS A 212 -27.23 -51.65 -20.53
CA LYS A 212 -27.91 -51.46 -19.23
C LYS A 212 -26.95 -51.60 -18.05
N SER A 213 -26.03 -52.57 -18.09
CA SER A 213 -24.99 -52.72 -17.07
C SER A 213 -24.11 -51.47 -17.00
N LYS A 214 -23.60 -51.01 -18.16
CA LYS A 214 -22.78 -49.78 -18.25
C LYS A 214 -23.52 -48.55 -17.73
N LEU A 215 -24.82 -48.44 -17.99
CA LEU A 215 -25.63 -47.33 -17.49
C LEU A 215 -25.75 -47.36 -15.96
N GLU A 216 -25.96 -48.52 -15.36
CA GLU A 216 -26.03 -48.64 -13.90
C GLU A 216 -24.66 -48.37 -13.26
N ASP A 217 -23.57 -48.83 -13.87
CA ASP A 217 -22.20 -48.53 -13.44
C ASP A 217 -21.95 -47.00 -13.44
N LYS A 218 -22.31 -46.32 -14.54
CA LYS A 218 -22.20 -44.85 -14.64
C LYS A 218 -23.12 -44.09 -13.69
N LYS A 219 -24.28 -44.65 -13.36
CA LYS A 219 -25.19 -44.09 -12.36
C LYS A 219 -24.61 -44.19 -10.96
N GLN A 220 -24.00 -45.32 -10.60
CA GLN A 220 -23.29 -45.50 -9.33
C GLN A 220 -22.08 -44.57 -9.24
N GLU A 221 -21.28 -44.46 -10.31
CA GLU A 221 -20.14 -43.53 -10.40
C GLU A 221 -20.60 -42.08 -10.17
N LYS A 222 -21.69 -41.63 -10.83
CA LYS A 222 -22.27 -40.30 -10.62
C LYS A 222 -22.66 -40.06 -9.15
N ILE A 223 -23.28 -41.05 -8.49
CA ILE A 223 -23.68 -40.94 -7.08
C ILE A 223 -22.45 -40.82 -6.19
N GLN A 224 -21.45 -41.68 -6.37
CA GLN A 224 -20.19 -41.64 -5.60
C GLN A 224 -19.48 -40.30 -5.76
N VAL A 225 -19.29 -39.85 -7.01
CA VAL A 225 -18.66 -38.54 -7.30
C VAL A 225 -19.47 -37.39 -6.71
N SER A 226 -20.80 -37.46 -6.74
CA SER A 226 -21.67 -36.44 -6.13
C SER A 226 -21.48 -36.35 -4.62
N GLU A 227 -21.41 -37.48 -3.92
CA GLU A 227 -21.21 -37.51 -2.47
C GLU A 227 -19.81 -37.03 -2.07
N GLU A 228 -18.78 -37.43 -2.82
CA GLU A 228 -17.40 -36.96 -2.61
C GLU A 228 -17.28 -35.45 -2.82
N VAL A 229 -17.82 -34.94 -3.93
CA VAL A 229 -17.84 -33.51 -4.25
C VAL A 229 -18.59 -32.72 -3.19
N GLU A 230 -19.72 -33.23 -2.69
CA GLU A 230 -20.48 -32.55 -1.63
C GLU A 230 -19.67 -32.46 -0.33
N LYS A 231 -19.04 -33.55 0.10
CA LYS A 231 -18.18 -33.58 1.30
C LYS A 231 -17.00 -32.62 1.18
N GLU A 232 -16.27 -32.67 0.06
CA GLU A 232 -15.12 -31.78 -0.19
C GLU A 232 -15.56 -30.31 -0.25
N ASN A 233 -16.65 -30.02 -0.95
CA ASN A 233 -17.17 -28.66 -1.09
C ASN A 233 -17.63 -28.08 0.27
N ILE A 234 -18.18 -28.89 1.18
CA ILE A 234 -18.49 -28.46 2.55
C ILE A 234 -17.21 -28.09 3.31
N ILE A 235 -16.17 -28.92 3.25
CA ILE A 235 -14.89 -28.68 3.93
C ILE A 235 -14.24 -27.40 3.39
N MET A 236 -14.09 -27.28 2.07
CA MET A 236 -13.49 -26.12 1.42
C MET A 236 -14.30 -24.84 1.67
N THR A 237 -15.63 -24.92 1.73
CA THR A 237 -16.47 -23.75 2.06
C THR A 237 -16.24 -23.27 3.50
N LYS A 238 -16.04 -24.19 4.45
CA LYS A 238 -15.68 -23.82 5.84
C LYS A 238 -14.32 -23.13 5.90
N GLU A 239 -13.33 -23.65 5.18
CA GLU A 239 -11.99 -23.04 5.09
C GLU A 239 -12.03 -21.66 4.42
N LEU A 240 -12.83 -21.51 3.36
CA LEU A 240 -13.02 -20.22 2.68
C LEU A 240 -13.60 -19.18 3.63
N ASN A 241 -14.61 -19.56 4.44
CA ASN A 241 -15.19 -18.69 5.45
C ASN A 241 -14.16 -18.30 6.53
N ASN A 242 -13.29 -19.22 6.93
CA ASN A 242 -12.21 -18.93 7.85
C ASN A 242 -11.22 -17.91 7.25
N LEU A 243 -10.76 -18.12 6.00
CA LEU A 243 -9.89 -17.19 5.29
C LEU A 243 -10.52 -15.80 5.12
N ASP A 244 -11.82 -15.73 4.82
CA ASP A 244 -12.54 -14.46 4.74
C ASP A 244 -12.62 -13.75 6.12
N SER A 245 -12.78 -14.51 7.21
CA SER A 245 -12.72 -13.96 8.56
C SER A 245 -11.33 -13.40 8.91
N GLN A 246 -10.26 -14.10 8.51
CA GLN A 246 -8.88 -13.67 8.71
C GLN A 246 -8.58 -12.41 7.89
N CYS A 247 -9.00 -12.36 6.62
CA CYS A 247 -8.91 -11.17 5.78
C CYS A 247 -9.58 -9.96 6.43
N LYS A 248 -10.78 -10.14 7.02
CA LYS A 248 -11.48 -9.07 7.75
C LYS A 248 -10.68 -8.60 8.98
N LYS A 249 -10.11 -9.53 9.76
CA LYS A 249 -9.28 -9.21 10.94
C LYS A 249 -8.01 -8.44 10.53
N LEU A 250 -7.29 -8.90 9.52
CA LEU A 250 -6.07 -8.25 9.02
C LEU A 250 -6.36 -6.85 8.46
N LYS A 251 -7.44 -6.68 7.69
CA LYS A 251 -7.88 -5.36 7.21
C LYS A 251 -8.16 -4.39 8.36
N LYS A 252 -8.82 -4.83 9.43
CA LYS A 252 -9.06 -4.00 10.61
C LYS A 252 -7.75 -3.59 11.31
N LYS A 253 -6.78 -4.50 11.42
CA LYS A 253 -5.46 -4.19 12.00
C LYS A 253 -4.68 -3.19 11.15
N LEU A 254 -4.66 -3.37 9.83
CA LEU A 254 -4.03 -2.43 8.89
C LEU A 254 -4.66 -1.05 8.99
N GLU A 255 -5.99 -0.97 9.06
CA GLU A 255 -6.71 0.29 9.21
C GLU A 255 -6.36 0.99 10.52
N PHE A 256 -6.29 0.23 11.62
CA PHE A 256 -5.88 0.77 12.91
C PHE A 256 -4.46 1.37 12.88
N ILE A 257 -3.50 0.67 12.26
CA ILE A 257 -2.13 1.19 12.10
C ILE A 257 -2.13 2.44 11.23
N ARG A 258 -2.86 2.43 10.10
CA ARG A 258 -2.96 3.58 9.19
C ARG A 258 -3.49 4.81 9.90
N VAL A 259 -4.57 4.69 10.68
CA VAL A 259 -5.14 5.80 11.47
C VAL A 259 -4.14 6.29 12.52
N THR A 260 -3.42 5.38 13.18
CA THR A 260 -2.41 5.72 14.18
C THR A 260 -1.24 6.49 13.57
N GLN A 261 -0.70 6.01 12.44
CA GLN A 261 0.35 6.67 11.67
C GLN A 261 -0.09 8.06 11.19
N THR A 262 -1.30 8.16 10.64
CA THR A 262 -1.88 9.42 10.16
C THR A 262 -1.94 10.45 11.29
N LYS A 263 -2.46 10.04 12.46
CA LYS A 263 -2.54 10.91 13.63
C LYS A 263 -1.15 11.38 14.07
N HIS A 264 -0.20 10.46 14.19
CA HIS A 264 1.19 10.76 14.56
C HIS A 264 1.83 11.77 13.59
N PHE A 265 1.69 11.57 12.28
CA PHE A 265 2.27 12.48 11.29
C PHE A 265 1.60 13.85 11.26
N PHE A 266 0.28 13.95 11.46
CA PHE A 266 -0.38 15.24 11.60
C PHE A 266 0.05 15.97 12.88
N GLU A 267 0.28 15.26 13.99
CA GLU A 267 0.84 15.85 15.21
C GLU A 267 2.25 16.39 14.97
N LEU A 268 3.14 15.61 14.33
CA LEU A 268 4.48 16.08 13.95
C LEU A 268 4.44 17.30 13.02
N LEU A 269 3.55 17.29 12.03
CA LEU A 269 3.39 18.39 11.08
C LEU A 269 2.96 19.67 11.81
N LYS A 270 1.94 19.58 12.67
CA LYS A 270 1.41 20.72 13.43
C LYS A 270 2.42 21.30 14.41
N GLU A 271 3.25 20.44 15.00
CA GLU A 271 4.35 20.86 15.88
C GLU A 271 5.56 21.41 15.11
N GLY A 272 5.63 21.23 13.79
CA GLY A 272 6.77 21.65 12.98
C GLY A 272 8.02 20.82 13.24
N LYS A 273 7.86 19.57 13.67
CA LYS A 273 8.99 18.69 14.03
C LYS A 273 9.36 17.75 12.89
N ASP A 274 10.66 17.68 12.66
CA ASP A 274 11.29 16.77 11.71
C ASP A 274 12.05 15.68 12.47
N THR A 275 11.64 14.42 12.30
CA THR A 275 12.32 13.26 12.89
C THR A 275 13.40 12.70 11.96
N ARG A 276 13.39 12.94 10.64
CA ARG A 276 14.27 12.32 9.63
C ARG A 276 15.34 13.23 9.04
N ASN A 277 15.41 14.50 9.44
CA ASN A 277 16.37 15.50 8.96
C ASN A 277 16.22 15.90 7.49
N GLU A 278 15.02 15.81 6.94
CA GLU A 278 14.72 16.20 5.56
C GLU A 278 13.91 17.52 5.46
N GLY A 279 13.45 18.04 6.61
CA GLY A 279 12.44 19.10 6.73
C GLY A 279 11.02 18.53 6.72
N LEU A 280 10.02 19.37 6.97
CA LEU A 280 8.60 18.96 7.01
C LEU A 280 8.09 18.31 5.72
N GLN A 281 8.83 18.46 4.62
CA GLN A 281 8.54 17.79 3.36
C GLN A 281 8.33 16.28 3.53
N TRP A 282 9.10 15.60 4.41
CA TRP A 282 9.01 14.16 4.56
C TRP A 282 7.70 13.76 5.24
N VAL A 283 7.24 14.56 6.21
CA VAL A 283 5.98 14.33 6.92
C VAL A 283 4.83 14.41 5.91
N VAL A 284 4.85 15.42 5.05
CA VAL A 284 3.88 15.60 3.95
C VAL A 284 3.90 14.41 3.00
N ILE A 285 5.10 13.95 2.59
CA ILE A 285 5.25 12.77 1.72
C ILE A 285 4.63 11.53 2.39
N MET A 286 4.85 11.32 3.70
CA MET A 286 4.27 10.19 4.42
C MET A 286 2.75 10.27 4.50
N LEU A 287 2.17 11.44 4.79
CA LEU A 287 0.72 11.65 4.80
C LEU A 287 0.09 11.34 3.43
N TRP A 288 0.71 11.80 2.34
CA TRP A 288 0.26 11.48 0.99
C TRP A 288 0.37 9.99 0.65
N LYS A 289 1.45 9.32 1.09
CA LYS A 289 1.61 7.86 0.94
C LYS A 289 0.53 7.07 1.70
N LEU A 290 -0.03 7.63 2.78
CA LEU A 290 -1.16 7.06 3.53
C LEU A 290 -2.53 7.36 2.89
N GLY A 291 -2.57 8.22 1.86
CA GLY A 291 -3.78 8.61 1.13
C GLY A 291 -4.52 9.81 1.73
N GLU A 292 -3.87 10.55 2.62
CA GLU A 292 -4.44 11.74 3.27
C GLU A 292 -4.11 13.01 2.49
N THR A 293 -4.98 14.01 2.58
CA THR A 293 -4.73 15.34 2.00
C THR A 293 -4.21 16.29 3.07
N VAL A 294 -3.19 17.09 2.74
CA VAL A 294 -2.62 18.09 3.65
C VAL A 294 -3.11 19.46 3.24
N ALA A 295 -3.83 20.14 4.14
CA ALA A 295 -4.25 21.54 3.97
C ALA A 295 -3.26 22.48 4.65
N ILE A 296 -3.34 23.78 4.29
CA ILE A 296 -2.49 24.85 4.86
C ILE A 296 -2.69 24.92 6.39
N GLU A 297 -3.91 24.72 6.86
CA GLU A 297 -4.29 24.72 8.29
C GLU A 297 -3.60 23.62 9.12
N ASN A 298 -3.06 22.59 8.49
CA ASN A 298 -2.36 21.50 9.18
C ASN A 298 -0.92 21.86 9.55
N PHE A 299 -0.38 22.94 8.98
CA PHE A 299 0.98 23.39 9.24
C PHE A 299 1.07 24.22 10.52
N PRO A 300 2.27 24.39 11.08
CA PRO A 300 2.49 25.25 12.23
C PRO A 300 2.18 26.71 11.91
N ASN A 301 1.62 27.43 12.87
CA ASN A 301 1.26 28.84 12.73
C ASN A 301 2.45 29.78 12.45
N PHE A 302 3.68 29.30 12.68
CA PHE A 302 4.88 30.10 12.42
C PHE A 302 5.30 30.13 10.95
N LEU A 303 4.73 29.28 10.10
CA LEU A 303 4.98 29.28 8.67
C LEU A 303 3.94 30.14 7.95
N ASP A 304 4.41 30.99 7.05
CA ASP A 304 3.57 31.72 6.12
C ASP A 304 3.16 30.84 4.92
N GLU A 305 2.19 31.33 4.14
CA GLU A 305 1.64 30.61 2.99
C GLU A 305 2.74 30.26 1.97
N ASP A 306 3.68 31.17 1.73
CA ASP A 306 4.80 30.96 0.79
C ASP A 306 5.71 29.81 1.24
N ALA A 307 6.09 29.75 2.52
CA ALA A 307 6.90 28.65 3.05
C ALA A 307 6.14 27.31 2.98
N ILE A 308 4.85 27.32 3.28
CA ILE A 308 3.99 26.13 3.16
C ILE A 308 3.92 25.66 1.71
N HIS A 309 3.72 26.57 0.76
CA HIS A 309 3.72 26.28 -0.67
C HIS A 309 5.07 25.70 -1.15
N CYS A 310 6.19 26.25 -0.67
CA CYS A 310 7.51 25.71 -0.94
C CYS A 310 7.62 24.25 -0.44
N ILE A 311 7.21 23.95 0.79
CA ILE A 311 7.26 22.59 1.35
C ILE A 311 6.41 21.64 0.51
N LEU A 312 5.16 21.99 0.20
CA LEU A 312 4.25 21.17 -0.60
C LEU A 312 4.81 20.92 -2.02
N PHE A 313 5.35 21.95 -2.67
CA PHE A 313 5.96 21.84 -3.98
C PHE A 313 7.15 20.89 -3.97
N VAL A 314 8.05 21.04 -3.01
CA VAL A 314 9.22 20.18 -2.89
C VAL A 314 8.80 18.74 -2.63
N SER A 315 7.86 18.49 -1.71
CA SER A 315 7.30 17.16 -1.45
C SER A 315 6.76 16.51 -2.73
N GLN A 316 6.02 17.26 -3.55
CA GLN A 316 5.45 16.76 -4.79
C GLN A 316 6.54 16.34 -5.78
N LYS A 317 7.58 17.17 -5.90
CA LYS A 317 8.71 16.91 -6.79
C LYS A 317 9.59 15.75 -6.33
N THR A 318 9.74 15.57 -5.01
CA THR A 318 10.42 14.40 -4.46
C THR A 318 9.66 13.10 -4.79
N ILE A 319 8.34 13.06 -4.65
CA ILE A 319 7.55 11.89 -5.04
C ILE A 319 7.65 11.62 -6.55
N GLU A 320 7.58 12.67 -7.37
CA GLU A 320 7.73 12.55 -8.82
C GLU A 320 9.08 11.90 -9.19
N ALA A 321 10.17 12.29 -8.52
CA ALA A 321 11.49 11.68 -8.70
C ALA A 321 11.50 10.20 -8.25
N GLU A 322 10.95 9.90 -7.07
CA GLU A 322 10.86 8.52 -6.55
C GLU A 322 10.10 7.59 -7.50
N GLU A 323 8.98 8.03 -8.06
CA GLU A 323 8.19 7.24 -9.01
C GLU A 323 8.96 6.93 -10.30
N ILE A 324 9.78 7.86 -10.75
CA ILE A 324 10.60 7.68 -11.96
C ILE A 324 11.74 6.70 -11.67
N VAL A 325 12.38 6.83 -10.51
CA VAL A 325 13.39 5.86 -10.05
C VAL A 325 12.79 4.46 -9.94
N GLU A 326 11.57 4.30 -9.38
CA GLU A 326 10.92 2.99 -9.32
C GLU A 326 10.66 2.41 -10.72
N LYS A 327 10.29 3.26 -11.70
CA LYS A 327 10.11 2.84 -13.11
C LYS A 327 11.41 2.39 -13.77
N ILE A 328 12.56 2.98 -13.39
CA ILE A 328 13.89 2.57 -13.87
C ILE A 328 14.29 1.22 -13.24
N VAL A 329 14.14 1.09 -11.91
CA VAL A 329 14.58 -0.10 -11.15
C VAL A 329 13.69 -1.32 -11.44
N ASN A 330 12.38 -1.12 -11.62
CA ASN A 330 11.40 -2.18 -11.84
C ASN A 330 10.67 -2.04 -13.19
N PRO A 331 11.35 -2.25 -14.33
CA PRO A 331 10.70 -2.14 -15.65
C PRO A 331 9.56 -3.16 -15.85
N ALA A 332 9.54 -4.25 -15.05
CA ALA A 332 8.51 -5.27 -15.05
C ALA A 332 7.19 -4.86 -14.35
N LYS A 333 7.20 -3.82 -13.49
CA LYS A 333 5.98 -3.29 -12.84
C LYS A 333 5.24 -2.24 -13.69
N LYS A 334 5.55 -2.14 -14.99
CA LYS A 334 4.80 -1.31 -15.96
C LYS A 334 3.40 -1.89 -16.17
N THR A 335 2.48 -1.68 -15.23
CA THR A 335 1.00 -1.68 -15.33
C THR A 335 0.41 -2.04 -13.96
N ASN A 336 0.07 -1.06 -13.12
CA ASN A 336 -1.18 -1.11 -12.32
C ASN A 336 -1.43 0.05 -11.34
N THR A 337 -0.56 1.03 -11.19
CA THR A 337 -0.79 2.09 -10.20
C THR A 337 -1.28 3.39 -10.84
N PHE A 338 -2.61 3.53 -10.81
CA PHE A 338 -3.37 4.77 -10.57
C PHE A 338 -2.93 6.07 -11.27
N HIS A 339 -3.46 6.29 -12.47
CA HIS A 339 -4.25 7.49 -12.73
C HIS A 339 -5.39 7.15 -13.70
N LYS A 340 -6.63 7.21 -13.18
CA LYS A 340 -7.82 7.37 -14.00
C LYS A 340 -7.74 8.75 -14.67
N SER A 341 -7.46 8.79 -15.96
CA SER A 341 -7.92 9.87 -16.82
C SER A 341 -8.05 9.37 -18.26
N PHE A 342 -9.31 9.37 -18.70
CA PHE A 342 -9.80 9.43 -20.08
C PHE A 342 -9.35 8.39 -21.11
N ASP A 343 -10.33 7.57 -21.53
CA ASP A 343 -10.52 7.07 -22.89
C ASP A 343 -9.27 7.03 -23.78
N LYS A 344 -8.43 6.00 -23.60
CA LYS A 344 -7.55 5.56 -24.68
C LYS A 344 -8.10 4.26 -25.23
N LYS A 345 -8.95 4.42 -26.25
CA LYS A 345 -9.10 3.47 -27.35
C LYS A 345 -7.73 2.82 -27.59
N ILE A 346 -7.67 1.51 -27.48
CA ILE A 346 -6.50 0.69 -27.82
C ILE A 346 -5.91 1.26 -29.12
N ASN A 347 -4.71 1.81 -29.03
CA ASN A 347 -4.07 2.57 -30.10
C ASN A 347 -4.05 1.68 -31.36
N ILE A 348 -4.65 2.15 -32.45
CA ILE A 348 -4.70 1.42 -33.73
C ILE A 348 -3.30 0.94 -34.15
N LYS A 349 -2.25 1.69 -33.79
CA LYS A 349 -0.84 1.28 -33.99
C LYS A 349 -0.49 -0.05 -33.32
N GLN A 350 -1.01 -0.32 -32.13
CA GLN A 350 -0.73 -1.55 -31.38
C GLN A 350 -1.50 -2.74 -31.94
N ARG A 351 -2.70 -2.49 -32.48
CA ARG A 351 -3.51 -3.48 -33.19
C ARG A 351 -2.87 -3.84 -34.54
N ILE A 352 -2.42 -2.84 -35.31
CA ILE A 352 -1.65 -3.04 -36.56
C ILE A 352 -0.34 -3.78 -36.27
N LYS A 353 0.38 -3.43 -35.19
CA LYS A 353 1.61 -4.13 -34.79
C LYS A 353 1.37 -5.61 -34.46
N ASN A 354 0.27 -5.95 -33.80
CA ASN A 354 -0.09 -7.34 -33.54
C ASN A 354 -0.55 -8.09 -34.81
N SER A 355 -1.24 -7.41 -35.72
CA SER A 355 -1.63 -7.98 -37.01
C SER A 355 -0.43 -8.19 -37.95
N MET A 356 0.56 -7.29 -37.92
CA MET A 356 1.80 -7.41 -38.71
C MET A 356 2.74 -8.51 -38.23
N LYS A 357 2.67 -8.94 -36.97
CA LYS A 357 3.46 -10.08 -36.46
C LYS A 357 3.16 -11.41 -37.19
N ASN A 358 2.01 -11.52 -37.83
CA ASN A 358 1.60 -12.72 -38.57
C ASN A 358 1.84 -12.60 -40.08
N ILE A 359 2.27 -11.42 -40.57
CA ILE A 359 2.59 -11.22 -41.99
C ILE A 359 4.08 -11.50 -42.16
N LYS A 360 4.41 -12.71 -42.65
CA LYS A 360 5.76 -13.04 -43.10
C LYS A 360 6.01 -12.31 -44.41
N ALA A 361 6.61 -11.13 -44.35
CA ALA A 361 7.13 -10.49 -45.55
C ALA A 361 8.35 -11.30 -46.01
N GLU A 362 8.40 -11.68 -47.29
CA GLU A 362 9.55 -12.33 -47.91
C GLU A 362 10.15 -11.37 -48.92
N ARG A 363 11.48 -11.26 -48.96
CA ARG A 363 12.19 -10.46 -49.95
C ARG A 363 12.84 -11.39 -50.97
N PRO A 364 12.74 -11.10 -52.27
CA PRO A 364 13.47 -11.88 -53.27
C PRO A 364 14.95 -11.51 -53.21
N GLU A 365 15.79 -12.51 -53.02
CA GLU A 365 17.23 -12.43 -53.23
C GLU A 365 17.56 -13.01 -54.60
N TYR A 366 18.19 -12.21 -55.44
CA TYR A 366 18.57 -12.60 -56.79
C TYR A 366 20.00 -13.11 -56.75
N ASN A 367 20.19 -14.39 -57.04
CA ASN A 367 21.51 -14.97 -57.15
C ASN A 367 21.80 -15.28 -58.62
N TYR A 368 22.78 -14.58 -59.18
CA TYR A 368 23.15 -14.70 -60.58
C TYR A 368 24.27 -15.72 -60.75
N ASP A 369 23.98 -16.87 -61.36
CA ASP A 369 25.02 -17.82 -61.72
C ASP A 369 25.67 -17.40 -63.04
N ARG A 370 26.91 -16.91 -62.92
CA ARG A 370 27.67 -16.38 -64.05
C ARG A 370 28.05 -17.44 -65.09
N ARG A 371 28.12 -18.73 -64.70
CA ARG A 371 28.51 -19.83 -65.60
C ARG A 371 27.32 -20.30 -66.44
N LEU A 372 26.15 -20.36 -65.84
CA LEU A 372 24.92 -20.81 -66.51
C LEU A 372 24.13 -19.65 -67.13
N ARG A 373 24.52 -18.39 -66.85
CA ARG A 373 23.79 -17.16 -67.25
C ARG A 373 22.32 -17.18 -66.83
N THR A 374 22.02 -17.80 -65.70
CA THR A 374 20.66 -17.90 -65.17
C THR A 374 20.56 -17.15 -63.85
N VAL A 375 19.44 -16.44 -63.67
CA VAL A 375 19.09 -15.78 -62.40
C VAL A 375 18.22 -16.73 -61.62
N SER A 376 18.64 -17.12 -60.41
CA SER A 376 17.78 -17.83 -59.47
C SER A 376 17.23 -16.85 -58.44
N ILE A 377 15.93 -16.94 -58.16
CA ILE A 377 15.27 -16.12 -57.15
C ILE A 377 15.03 -16.99 -55.93
N LYS A 378 15.65 -16.64 -54.81
CA LYS A 378 15.40 -17.27 -53.53
C LYS A 378 14.63 -16.29 -52.65
N TRP A 379 13.44 -16.69 -52.22
CA TRP A 379 12.65 -15.91 -51.27
C TRP A 379 13.17 -16.18 -49.87
N ILE A 380 13.69 -15.14 -49.22
CA ILE A 380 14.23 -15.22 -47.86
C ILE A 380 13.28 -14.45 -46.93
N PRO A 381 12.98 -14.98 -45.73
CA PRO A 381 12.22 -14.24 -44.73
C PRO A 381 12.83 -12.86 -44.51
N TYR A 382 12.03 -11.81 -44.69
CA TYR A 382 12.45 -10.45 -44.42
C TYR A 382 12.34 -10.20 -42.92
N ASP A 383 13.40 -10.55 -42.19
CA ASP A 383 13.50 -10.25 -40.77
C ASP A 383 13.63 -8.74 -40.58
N LEU A 384 12.49 -8.07 -40.36
CA LEU A 384 12.37 -6.65 -40.04
C LEU A 384 13.04 -6.25 -38.71
N TYR A 385 13.65 -7.19 -38.01
CA TYR A 385 14.26 -6.99 -36.71
C TYR A 385 15.53 -7.82 -36.60
N SER A 386 16.65 -7.27 -37.07
CA SER A 386 17.95 -7.57 -36.47
C SER A 386 17.84 -7.26 -34.98
N GLU A 387 17.80 -8.30 -34.13
CA GLU A 387 17.62 -8.20 -32.68
C GLU A 387 18.80 -7.57 -31.92
N GLU A 388 19.80 -7.00 -32.61
CA GLU A 388 20.96 -6.36 -31.98
C GLU A 388 20.70 -4.96 -31.39
N ASN A 389 19.48 -4.41 -31.49
CA ASN A 389 19.17 -3.06 -31.00
C ASN A 389 18.17 -2.98 -29.82
N ARG A 390 17.79 -4.09 -29.19
CA ARG A 390 16.87 -4.02 -28.02
C ARG A 390 17.53 -3.48 -26.75
N ASP A 391 18.83 -3.69 -26.57
CA ASP A 391 19.53 -3.24 -25.36
C ASP A 391 19.91 -1.76 -25.43
N GLY A 392 20.25 -1.23 -26.61
CA GLY A 392 20.57 0.19 -26.80
C GLY A 392 19.38 1.13 -26.59
N LEU A 393 18.17 0.74 -26.97
CA LEU A 393 16.94 1.54 -26.76
C LEU A 393 16.58 1.68 -25.28
N ASN A 394 16.84 0.64 -24.49
CA ASN A 394 16.55 0.65 -23.05
C ASN A 394 17.54 1.55 -22.29
N ILE A 395 18.82 1.53 -22.68
CA ILE A 395 19.87 2.40 -22.11
C ILE A 395 19.58 3.88 -22.39
N VAL A 396 19.15 4.23 -23.61
CA VAL A 396 18.79 5.62 -23.95
C VAL A 396 17.56 6.10 -23.18
N GLU A 397 16.57 5.25 -22.93
CA GLU A 397 15.42 5.60 -22.08
C GLU A 397 15.84 5.80 -20.62
N VAL A 398 16.69 4.92 -20.08
CA VAL A 398 17.21 5.05 -18.69
C VAL A 398 17.98 6.36 -18.52
N ILE A 399 18.92 6.68 -19.42
CA ILE A 399 19.70 7.93 -19.37
C ILE A 399 18.78 9.16 -19.42
N LYS A 400 17.67 9.10 -20.18
CA LYS A 400 16.69 10.19 -20.23
C LYS A 400 15.99 10.38 -18.88
N TYR A 401 15.59 9.29 -18.21
CA TYR A 401 14.95 9.37 -16.90
C TYR A 401 15.93 9.81 -15.81
N GLU A 402 17.17 9.33 -15.83
CA GLU A 402 18.22 9.78 -14.91
C GLU A 402 18.47 11.30 -15.04
N ASN A 403 18.63 11.80 -16.27
CA ASN A 403 18.77 13.24 -16.51
C ASN A 403 17.56 14.05 -16.03
N TYR A 404 16.36 13.47 -16.12
CA TYR A 404 15.15 14.13 -15.63
C TYR A 404 15.10 14.18 -14.10
N VAL A 405 15.46 13.09 -13.41
CA VAL A 405 15.58 13.04 -11.95
C VAL A 405 16.62 14.05 -11.46
N THR A 406 17.79 14.12 -12.10
CA THR A 406 18.82 15.11 -11.75
C THR A 406 18.31 16.54 -11.87
N ARG A 407 17.53 16.87 -12.92
CA ARG A 407 16.91 18.20 -13.07
C ARG A 407 15.89 18.50 -11.98
N ILE A 408 15.11 17.49 -11.57
CA ILE A 408 14.17 17.64 -10.45
C ILE A 408 14.95 17.94 -9.16
N ASP A 409 16.03 17.20 -8.88
CA ASP A 409 16.85 17.40 -7.69
C ASP A 409 17.50 18.79 -7.66
N GLU A 410 17.99 19.27 -8.80
CA GLU A 410 18.52 20.62 -8.95
C GLU A 410 17.43 21.69 -8.69
N MET A 411 16.23 21.49 -9.23
CA MET A 411 15.09 22.36 -9.01
C MET A 411 14.65 22.39 -7.54
N ILE A 412 14.61 21.22 -6.87
CA ILE A 412 14.32 21.12 -5.43
C ILE A 412 15.35 21.92 -4.63
N LYS A 413 16.65 21.71 -4.90
CA LYS A 413 17.74 22.44 -4.22
C LYS A 413 17.64 23.94 -4.44
N ALA A 414 17.38 24.37 -5.67
CA ALA A 414 17.21 25.78 -6.00
C ALA A 414 16.01 26.41 -5.26
N THR A 415 14.88 25.71 -5.24
CA THR A 415 13.66 26.18 -4.56
C THR A 415 13.89 26.32 -3.05
N LYS A 416 14.46 25.30 -2.40
CA LYS A 416 14.82 25.37 -0.97
C LYS A 416 15.75 26.55 -0.68
N ASN A 417 16.78 26.76 -1.50
CA ASN A 417 17.73 27.85 -1.30
C ASN A 417 17.11 29.23 -1.49
N SER A 418 16.25 29.39 -2.50
CA SER A 418 15.51 30.63 -2.73
C SER A 418 14.61 30.97 -1.55
N GLU A 419 13.91 29.97 -1.01
CA GLU A 419 12.99 30.16 0.10
C GLU A 419 13.73 30.49 1.41
N ILE A 420 14.84 29.81 1.68
CA ILE A 420 15.70 30.14 2.83
C ILE A 420 16.24 31.57 2.74
N GLN A 421 16.58 32.05 1.54
CA GLN A 421 17.02 33.43 1.33
C GLN A 421 15.89 34.43 1.57
N ARG A 422 14.67 34.12 1.09
CA ARG A 422 13.47 34.92 1.35
C ARG A 422 13.20 35.04 2.85
N LEU A 423 13.14 33.92 3.57
CA LEU A 423 12.90 33.89 5.02
C LEU A 423 13.98 34.64 5.80
N ALA A 424 15.26 34.51 5.40
CA ALA A 424 16.34 35.26 6.02
C ALA A 424 16.20 36.78 5.80
N PHE A 425 15.72 37.20 4.64
CA PHE A 425 15.44 38.60 4.33
C PHE A 425 14.25 39.14 5.15
N GLU A 426 13.16 38.39 5.20
CA GLU A 426 11.94 38.72 5.96
C GLU A 426 12.21 38.83 7.47
N CYS A 427 13.00 37.91 8.04
CA CYS A 427 13.40 37.98 9.44
C CYS A 427 14.22 39.24 9.74
N ASN A 428 15.11 39.64 8.83
CA ASN A 428 15.98 40.80 9.04
C ASN A 428 15.29 42.16 8.83
N LEU A 429 14.37 42.26 7.87
CA LEU A 429 13.82 43.55 7.42
C LEU A 429 12.38 43.80 7.85
N HIS A 430 11.59 42.73 7.99
CA HIS A 430 10.15 42.83 8.20
C HIS A 430 9.71 42.35 9.57
N GLY A 431 10.65 42.00 10.46
CA GLY A 431 10.35 41.57 11.82
C GLY A 431 9.56 40.26 11.84
N TYR A 432 9.83 39.36 10.89
CA TYR A 432 9.11 38.09 10.80
C TYR A 432 9.18 37.29 12.11
N GLU A 433 10.34 37.31 12.79
CA GLU A 433 10.53 36.62 14.08
C GLU A 433 9.56 37.11 15.15
N ASP A 434 9.33 38.43 15.22
CA ASP A 434 8.38 39.04 16.18
C ASP A 434 6.92 38.77 15.81
N LYS A 435 6.62 38.74 14.51
CA LYS A 435 5.25 38.53 14.01
C LYS A 435 4.74 37.11 14.25
N TYR A 436 5.62 36.12 14.09
CA TYR A 436 5.26 34.70 14.10
C TYR A 436 5.81 33.93 15.31
N ASP A 437 6.49 34.63 16.24
CA ASP A 437 7.14 34.06 17.43
C ASP A 437 8.01 32.84 17.08
N ALA A 438 8.83 32.99 16.03
CA ALA A 438 9.64 31.91 15.50
C ALA A 438 11.00 32.41 15.05
N SER A 439 12.04 31.67 15.46
CA SER A 439 13.41 31.98 15.09
C SER A 439 13.70 31.61 13.63
N LEU A 440 14.61 32.32 12.98
CA LEU A 440 15.13 31.94 11.66
C LEU A 440 15.62 30.49 11.63
N LYS A 441 16.15 29.99 12.75
CA LYS A 441 16.58 28.59 12.89
C LYS A 441 15.41 27.62 12.74
N GLU A 442 14.26 27.89 13.36
CA GLU A 442 13.06 27.03 13.27
C GLU A 442 12.47 27.03 11.87
N LEU A 443 12.43 28.20 11.22
CA LEU A 443 11.97 28.33 9.84
C LEU A 443 12.86 27.54 8.87
N VAL A 444 14.19 27.68 8.98
CA VAL A 444 15.13 26.92 8.16
C VAL A 444 15.05 25.42 8.48
N ASN A 445 14.93 25.04 9.76
CA ASN A 445 14.74 23.64 10.18
C ASN A 445 13.51 23.01 9.50
N ALA A 446 12.40 23.75 9.39
CA ALA A 446 11.19 23.25 8.76
C ALA A 446 11.38 22.93 7.26
N ILE A 447 12.33 23.57 6.56
CA ILE A 447 12.57 23.38 5.12
C ILE A 447 13.64 22.32 4.83
N VAL A 448 14.75 22.34 5.58
CA VAL A 448 15.94 21.50 5.27
C VAL A 448 16.22 20.42 6.30
N GLY A 449 15.55 20.46 7.44
CA GLY A 449 15.77 19.58 8.56
C GLY A 449 16.92 20.00 9.49
N PHE A 450 16.94 19.39 10.67
CA PHE A 450 17.81 19.80 11.78
C PHE A 450 19.30 19.70 11.44
N GLU A 451 19.74 18.62 10.77
CA GLU A 451 21.17 18.41 10.46
C GLU A 451 21.71 19.35 9.39
N ASN A 452 20.86 19.83 8.48
CA ASN A 452 21.28 20.72 7.40
C ASN A 452 21.15 22.20 7.80
N CYS A 453 20.36 22.51 8.83
CA CYS A 453 20.09 23.87 9.26
C CYS A 453 21.37 24.69 9.53
N GLU A 454 22.34 24.14 10.26
CA GLU A 454 23.58 24.87 10.57
C GLU A 454 24.37 25.25 9.32
N LYS A 455 24.41 24.38 8.30
CA LYS A 455 25.09 24.68 7.02
C LYS A 455 24.41 25.84 6.30
N HIS A 456 23.08 25.85 6.26
CA HIS A 456 22.31 26.91 5.63
C HIS A 456 22.39 28.23 6.41
N LEU A 457 22.31 28.19 7.75
CA LEU A 457 22.50 29.37 8.59
C LEU A 457 23.89 29.98 8.42
N HIS A 458 24.94 29.15 8.38
CA HIS A 458 26.30 29.64 8.13
C HIS A 458 26.43 30.31 6.75
N PHE A 459 25.79 29.75 5.72
CA PHE A 459 25.75 30.35 4.40
C PHE A 459 25.03 31.71 4.40
N ILE A 460 23.88 31.81 5.09
CA ILE A 460 23.13 33.07 5.26
C ILE A 460 24.00 34.13 5.94
N LEU A 461 24.64 33.80 7.07
CA LEU A 461 25.52 34.72 7.79
C LEU A 461 26.69 35.20 6.92
N LYS A 462 27.29 34.30 6.14
CA LYS A 462 28.37 34.65 5.20
C LYS A 462 27.89 35.62 4.10
N GLN A 463 26.66 35.46 3.61
CA GLN A 463 26.08 36.37 2.63
C GLN A 463 25.77 37.73 3.26
N GLN A 464 25.16 37.76 4.44
CA GLN A 464 24.91 39.00 5.18
C GLN A 464 26.20 39.78 5.44
N GLN A 465 27.27 39.10 5.85
CA GLN A 465 28.57 39.74 6.05
C GLN A 465 29.15 40.33 4.76
N LYS A 466 28.99 39.64 3.62
CA LYS A 466 29.39 40.19 2.31
C LYS A 466 28.61 41.44 1.95
N TYR A 467 27.28 41.42 2.12
CA TYR A 467 26.45 42.60 1.86
C TYR A 467 26.81 43.76 2.77
N TYR A 468 27.04 43.50 4.06
CA TYR A 468 27.50 44.52 5.01
C TYR A 468 28.85 45.12 4.59
N ASN A 469 29.81 44.28 4.21
CA ASN A 469 31.11 44.76 3.72
C ASN A 469 30.99 45.59 2.43
N LEU A 470 30.08 45.21 1.52
CA LEU A 470 29.79 45.98 0.29
C LEU A 470 29.13 47.32 0.60
N LEU A 471 28.18 47.36 1.54
CA LEU A 471 27.54 48.59 1.99
C LEU A 471 28.55 49.53 2.62
N GLN A 472 29.39 49.03 3.53
CA GLN A 472 30.49 49.81 4.11
C GLN A 472 31.43 50.34 3.02
N ALA A 473 31.87 49.50 2.08
CA ALA A 473 32.71 49.94 0.98
C ALA A 473 32.04 51.02 0.09
N SER A 474 30.72 50.97 -0.06
CA SER A 474 29.96 51.96 -0.83
C SER A 474 29.73 53.29 -0.08
N GLU A 475 29.59 53.24 1.24
CA GLU A 475 29.49 54.45 2.09
C GLU A 475 30.84 55.16 2.22
N PHE A 476 31.95 54.41 2.27
CA PHE A 476 33.30 54.97 2.13
C PHE A 476 33.56 55.59 0.75
N GLY A 477 32.76 55.26 -0.28
CA GLY A 477 32.81 55.88 -1.61
C GLY A 477 32.02 57.19 -1.74
N LYS A 478 31.25 57.61 -0.73
CA LYS A 478 30.48 58.87 -0.73
C LYS A 478 31.11 59.99 0.11
N LEU A 479 32.25 59.73 0.76
CA LEU A 479 32.95 60.68 1.63
C LEU A 479 34.33 61.13 1.11
N ASN A 480 34.62 60.91 -0.18
CA ASN A 480 35.78 61.49 -0.86
C ASN A 480 35.35 62.39 -2.02
#